data_AF-A0A399ZXN6-F1
#
_entry.id   AF-A0A399ZXN6-F1
#
_cell.length_a   1.000
_cell.length_b   1.000
_cell.length_c   1.000
_cell.angle_alpha   90.00
_cell.angle_beta   90.00
_cell.angle_gamma   90.00
#
_symmetry.space_group_name_H-M   'P 1'
#
loop_
_entity.id
_entity.type
_entity.pdbx_description
1 polymer ?
#
loop_
_entity_poly.entity_id
_entity_poly.type
_entity_poly.pdbx_seq_one_letter_code
_entity_poly.pdbx_strand_id
1 'polypeptide(L)'
;MSKFSAPPDRLPQARAALERHETEEAQGILISIVVDEPHNQDAWLLLANTFDDLERRMECMQRARQMNPNSAQIALAIQELKTHIYQDAFGQPQPETPAAPSAAPVAPQPETPAASQPELAQLLLDAANLFVHATIMTMEPLETRAFGAELVHLIERARHYDALRAHRWANTTGRAALVKYEKALTQLLTNMPHQDPQVLGLREQRQRAFAKKIAPRG
;
A
#
# COMPACT_ATOMS: atom_id res chain seq x y z
N MET A 1 -21.08 16.20 46.42
CA MET A 1 -21.62 16.17 45.04
C MET A 1 -20.77 17.09 44.18
N SER A 2 -19.70 16.57 43.59
CA SER A 2 -18.85 17.33 42.68
C SER A 2 -19.59 17.55 41.38
N LYS A 3 -19.88 18.80 41.05
CA LYS A 3 -20.37 19.18 39.73
C LYS A 3 -19.26 18.81 38.73
N PHE A 4 -19.44 17.75 37.96
CA PHE A 4 -18.66 17.53 36.75
C PHE A 4 -19.04 18.67 35.80
N SER A 5 -18.31 19.77 35.88
CA SER A 5 -18.38 20.81 34.87
C SER A 5 -18.01 20.13 33.56
N ALA A 6 -18.88 20.24 32.55
CA ALA A 6 -18.58 19.72 31.23
C ALA A 6 -17.19 20.22 30.82
N PRO A 7 -16.30 19.35 30.30
CA PRO A 7 -15.00 19.81 29.84
C PRO A 7 -15.20 20.96 28.85
N PRO A 8 -14.38 22.02 28.92
CA PRO A 8 -14.49 23.15 27.99
C PRO A 8 -14.48 22.63 26.55
N ASP A 9 -15.28 23.24 25.67
CA ASP A 9 -15.30 22.93 24.25
C ASP A 9 -13.88 23.08 23.69
N ARG A 10 -13.20 21.95 23.45
CA ARG A 10 -11.80 21.92 23.02
C ARG A 10 -11.65 22.25 21.53
N LEU A 11 -12.72 22.06 20.76
CA LEU A 11 -12.71 22.26 19.30
C LEU A 11 -12.52 23.73 18.89
N PRO A 12 -13.19 24.72 19.52
CA PRO A 12 -12.85 26.14 19.37
C PRO A 12 -11.39 26.47 19.70
N GLN A 13 -10.82 25.86 20.75
CA GLN A 13 -9.42 26.09 21.12
C GLN A 13 -8.46 25.59 20.03
N ALA A 14 -8.71 24.39 19.48
CA ALA A 14 -7.94 23.86 18.35
C ALA A 14 -8.01 24.77 17.12
N ARG A 15 -9.19 25.32 16.80
CA ARG A 15 -9.36 26.27 15.69
C ARG A 15 -8.57 27.56 15.92
N ALA A 16 -8.62 28.12 17.13
CA ALA A 16 -7.84 29.30 17.48
C ALA A 16 -6.32 29.07 17.41
N ALA A 17 -5.84 27.87 17.74
CA ALA A 17 -4.43 27.49 17.55
C ALA A 17 -4.06 27.41 16.06
N LEU A 18 -4.94 26.84 15.20
CA LEU A 18 -4.73 26.80 13.74
C LEU A 18 -4.71 28.20 13.11
N GLU A 19 -5.58 29.10 13.55
CA GLU A 19 -5.60 30.51 13.11
C GLU A 19 -4.31 31.27 13.49
N ARG A 20 -3.67 30.88 14.60
CA ARG A 20 -2.37 31.38 15.04
C ARG A 20 -1.17 30.66 14.38
N HIS A 21 -1.41 29.74 13.45
CA HIS A 21 -0.40 28.88 12.84
C HIS A 21 0.38 27.98 13.84
N GLU A 22 -0.19 27.72 15.02
CA GLU A 22 0.40 26.85 16.05
C GLU A 22 -0.04 25.40 15.81
N THR A 23 0.50 24.77 14.76
CA THR A 23 0.08 23.45 14.29
C THR A 23 0.28 22.34 15.32
N GLU A 24 1.37 22.36 16.09
CA GLU A 24 1.66 21.36 17.14
C GLU A 24 0.65 21.43 18.29
N GLU A 25 0.31 22.63 18.75
CA GLU A 25 -0.69 22.82 19.81
C GLU A 25 -2.07 22.37 19.33
N ALA A 26 -2.47 22.81 18.15
CA ALA A 26 -3.72 22.38 17.53
C ALA A 26 -3.80 20.85 17.39
N GLN A 27 -2.73 20.22 16.91
CA GLN A 27 -2.64 18.79 16.73
C GLN A 27 -2.79 18.04 18.07
N GLY A 28 -2.12 18.48 19.13
CA GLY A 28 -2.24 17.88 20.46
C GLY A 28 -3.68 17.93 20.99
N ILE A 29 -4.35 19.08 20.83
CA ILE A 29 -5.75 19.25 21.23
C ILE A 29 -6.66 18.33 20.37
N LEU A 30 -6.49 18.33 19.05
CA LEU A 30 -7.30 17.53 18.13
C LEU A 30 -7.13 16.02 18.35
N ILE A 31 -5.91 15.55 18.63
CA ILE A 31 -5.65 14.16 19.03
C ILE A 31 -6.44 13.83 20.29
N SER A 32 -6.43 14.69 21.30
CA SER A 32 -7.21 14.46 22.53
C SER A 32 -8.72 14.36 22.24
N ILE A 33 -9.23 15.20 21.32
CA ILE A 33 -10.64 15.20 20.93
C ILE A 33 -11.00 13.90 20.23
N VAL A 34 -10.20 13.45 19.24
CA VAL A 34 -10.54 12.21 18.51
C VAL A 34 -10.35 10.93 19.34
N VAL A 35 -9.57 11.00 20.43
CA VAL A 35 -9.47 9.90 21.41
C VAL A 35 -10.72 9.85 22.30
N ASP A 36 -11.16 10.99 22.81
CA ASP A 36 -12.35 11.08 23.68
C ASP A 36 -13.65 10.90 22.86
N GLU A 37 -13.70 11.44 21.64
CA GLU A 37 -14.84 11.47 20.72
C GLU A 37 -14.44 10.95 19.33
N PRO A 38 -14.29 9.63 19.16
CA PRO A 38 -13.81 9.06 17.89
C PRO A 38 -14.75 9.30 16.71
N HIS A 39 -16.02 9.66 16.95
CA HIS A 39 -17.01 9.94 15.91
C HIS A 39 -17.11 11.43 15.53
N ASN A 40 -16.22 12.29 16.04
CA ASN A 40 -16.23 13.72 15.77
C ASN A 40 -15.60 14.02 14.38
N GLN A 41 -16.45 14.10 13.36
CA GLN A 41 -16.05 14.33 11.97
C GLN A 41 -15.19 15.59 11.80
N ASP A 42 -15.56 16.69 12.46
CA ASP A 42 -14.87 17.98 12.33
C ASP A 42 -13.45 17.91 12.91
N ALA A 43 -13.28 17.21 14.04
CA ALA A 43 -11.97 17.01 14.66
C ALA A 43 -11.04 16.22 13.72
N TRP A 44 -11.53 15.16 13.07
CA TRP A 44 -10.73 14.40 12.09
C TRP A 44 -10.32 15.22 10.87
N LEU A 45 -11.21 16.09 10.38
CA LEU A 45 -10.90 16.96 9.24
C LEU A 45 -9.88 18.03 9.60
N LEU A 46 -10.04 18.67 10.77
CA LEU A 46 -9.05 19.64 11.26
C LEU A 46 -7.70 18.97 11.52
N LEU A 47 -7.70 17.74 12.07
CA LEU A 47 -6.48 16.99 12.33
C LEU A 47 -5.74 16.65 11.03
N ALA A 48 -6.46 16.29 9.97
CA ALA A 48 -5.87 16.07 8.65
C ALA A 48 -5.07 17.30 8.18
N ASN A 49 -5.56 18.51 8.43
CA ASN A 49 -4.86 19.72 7.97
C ASN A 49 -3.55 19.97 8.74
N THR A 50 -3.38 19.40 9.93
CA THR A 50 -2.15 19.56 10.74
C THR A 50 -0.97 18.70 10.30
N PHE A 51 -1.20 17.63 9.53
CA PHE A 51 -0.13 16.73 9.09
C PHE A 51 0.48 17.23 7.79
N ASP A 52 1.82 17.25 7.69
CA ASP A 52 2.52 17.48 6.42
C ASP A 52 2.53 16.23 5.53
N ASP A 53 2.55 15.05 6.16
CA ASP A 53 2.56 13.76 5.47
C ASP A 53 1.22 13.44 4.80
N LEU A 54 1.22 13.30 3.48
CA LEU A 54 0.03 13.09 2.67
C LEU A 54 -0.68 11.76 3.02
N GLU A 55 0.04 10.73 3.44
CA GLU A 55 -0.55 9.45 3.84
C GLU A 55 -1.36 9.60 5.14
N ARG A 56 -0.80 10.26 6.16
CA ARG A 56 -1.53 10.58 7.41
C ARG A 56 -2.74 11.48 7.18
N ARG A 57 -2.62 12.47 6.29
CA ARG A 57 -3.76 13.31 5.87
C ARG A 57 -4.88 12.44 5.30
N MET A 58 -4.53 11.53 4.38
CA MET A 58 -5.47 10.64 3.72
C MET A 58 -6.18 9.72 4.73
N GLU A 59 -5.44 9.17 5.68
CA GLU A 59 -6.01 8.31 6.73
C GLU A 59 -7.06 9.07 7.56
N CYS A 60 -6.74 10.29 8.02
CA CYS A 60 -7.66 11.11 8.80
C CYS A 60 -8.94 11.44 8.01
N MET A 61 -8.81 11.83 6.74
CA MET A 61 -9.98 12.11 5.88
C MET A 61 -10.82 10.87 5.60
N GLN A 62 -10.21 9.69 5.44
CA GLN A 62 -10.93 8.43 5.29
C GLN A 62 -11.73 8.07 6.54
N ARG A 63 -11.15 8.27 7.73
CA ARG A 63 -11.87 8.09 9.00
C ARG A 63 -13.06 9.05 9.11
N ALA A 64 -12.88 10.33 8.80
CA ALA A 64 -13.99 11.30 8.76
C ALA A 64 -15.10 10.86 7.79
N ARG A 65 -14.74 10.32 6.62
CA ARG A 65 -15.70 9.82 5.62
C ARG A 65 -16.50 8.61 6.12
N GLN A 66 -15.90 7.73 6.92
CA GLN A 66 -16.60 6.57 7.47
C GLN A 66 -17.77 6.99 8.38
N MET A 67 -17.66 8.14 9.06
CA MET A 67 -18.71 8.68 9.92
C MET A 67 -19.85 9.31 9.10
N ASN A 68 -19.51 10.02 8.03
CA ASN A 68 -20.49 10.64 7.15
C ASN A 68 -20.16 10.37 5.67
N PRO A 69 -20.61 9.22 5.13
CA PRO A 69 -20.27 8.79 3.78
C PRO A 69 -20.84 9.70 2.68
N ASN A 70 -21.89 10.46 3.00
CA ASN A 70 -22.59 11.35 2.07
C ASN A 70 -22.03 12.78 2.08
N SER A 71 -20.97 13.06 2.83
CA SER A 71 -20.36 14.39 2.86
C SER A 71 -19.60 14.67 1.55
N ALA A 72 -20.20 15.51 0.70
CA ALA A 72 -19.58 15.95 -0.55
C ALA A 72 -18.24 16.66 -0.30
N GLN A 73 -18.13 17.43 0.80
CA GLN A 73 -16.90 18.12 1.18
C GLN A 73 -15.74 17.14 1.43
N ILE A 74 -15.98 16.04 2.14
CA ILE A 74 -14.95 15.04 2.44
C ILE A 74 -14.56 14.29 1.16
N ALA A 75 -15.54 13.98 0.30
CA ALA A 75 -15.28 13.33 -0.97
C ALA A 75 -14.37 14.17 -1.88
N LEU A 76 -14.63 15.48 -1.98
CA LEU A 76 -13.81 16.42 -2.74
C LEU A 76 -12.39 16.52 -2.16
N ALA A 77 -12.25 16.70 -0.84
CA ALA A 77 -10.93 16.80 -0.19
C ALA A 77 -10.07 15.54 -0.43
N ILE A 78 -10.67 14.34 -0.37
CA ILE A 78 -9.97 13.08 -0.68
C ILE A 78 -9.53 13.03 -2.15
N GLN A 79 -10.38 13.50 -3.06
CA GLN A 79 -10.06 13.51 -4.49
C GLN A 79 -8.90 14.48 -4.81
N GLU A 80 -8.91 15.67 -4.22
CA GLU A 80 -7.81 16.64 -4.33
C GLU A 80 -6.51 16.06 -3.77
N LEU A 81 -6.56 15.46 -2.59
CA LEU A 81 -5.39 14.84 -1.97
C LEU A 81 -4.83 13.69 -2.81
N LYS A 82 -5.70 12.85 -3.41
CA LYS A 82 -5.26 11.80 -4.36
C LYS A 82 -4.58 12.39 -5.59
N THR A 83 -5.08 13.51 -6.09
CA THR A 83 -4.50 14.20 -7.25
C THR A 83 -3.11 14.73 -6.90
N HIS A 84 -2.93 15.33 -5.72
CA HIS A 84 -1.63 15.74 -5.21
C HIS A 84 -0.65 14.57 -5.08
N ILE A 85 -1.06 13.48 -4.44
CA ILE A 85 -0.22 12.27 -4.30
C ILE A 85 0.19 11.73 -5.67
N TYR A 86 -0.72 11.74 -6.65
CA TYR A 86 -0.42 11.30 -8.01
C TYR A 86 0.59 12.24 -8.69
N GLN A 87 0.41 13.55 -8.58
CA GLN A 87 1.34 14.53 -9.17
C GLN A 87 2.74 14.44 -8.54
N ASP A 88 2.83 14.27 -7.22
CA ASP A 88 4.10 14.10 -6.52
C ASP A 88 4.79 12.78 -6.89
N ALA A 89 4.01 11.71 -7.09
CA ALA A 89 4.55 10.40 -7.42
C ALA A 89 5.03 10.30 -8.88
N PHE A 90 4.27 10.86 -9.83
CA PHE A 90 4.49 10.67 -11.26
C PHE A 90 5.08 11.90 -11.97
N GLY A 91 5.26 13.01 -11.23
CA GLY A 91 5.65 14.29 -11.79
C GLY A 91 4.49 14.95 -12.54
N GLN A 92 4.54 16.27 -12.68
CA GLN A 92 3.74 16.91 -13.72
C GLN A 92 4.18 16.34 -15.08
N PRO A 93 3.27 16.04 -16.01
CA PRO A 93 3.68 15.79 -17.39
C PRO A 93 4.53 16.99 -17.80
N GLN A 94 5.84 16.78 -17.95
CA GLN A 94 6.70 17.84 -18.47
C GLN A 94 6.04 18.22 -19.79
N PRO A 95 5.62 19.49 -19.98
CA PRO A 95 5.16 19.91 -21.28
C PRO A 95 6.32 19.59 -22.21
N GLU A 96 6.10 18.58 -23.06
CA GLU A 96 7.07 18.16 -24.07
C GLU A 96 7.38 19.44 -24.83
N THR A 97 8.53 20.03 -24.53
CA THR A 97 8.99 21.20 -25.25
C THR A 97 9.06 20.70 -26.69
N PRO A 98 8.27 21.26 -27.63
CA PRO A 98 8.16 20.70 -28.97
C PRO A 98 9.55 20.52 -29.51
N ALA A 99 9.97 19.25 -29.62
CA ALA A 99 11.30 18.91 -30.07
C ALA A 99 11.42 19.53 -31.47
N ALA A 100 12.31 20.51 -31.60
CA ALA A 100 12.66 21.06 -32.90
C ALA A 100 12.97 19.87 -33.83
N PRO A 101 12.46 19.87 -35.08
CA PRO A 101 12.58 18.73 -35.97
C PRO A 101 14.05 18.53 -36.37
N SER A 102 14.78 17.75 -35.57
CA SER A 102 16.10 17.25 -35.94
C SER A 102 15.89 16.00 -36.78
N ALA A 103 15.85 16.21 -38.09
CA ALA A 103 15.79 15.17 -39.09
C ALA A 103 17.01 14.23 -38.98
N ALA A 104 16.79 13.02 -38.46
CA ALA A 104 17.62 11.85 -38.78
C ALA A 104 16.74 10.59 -38.70
N PRO A 105 16.71 9.74 -39.75
CA PRO A 105 15.94 8.50 -39.75
C PRO A 105 16.68 7.46 -38.90
N VAL A 106 16.20 7.20 -37.68
CA VAL A 106 16.62 6.06 -36.86
C VAL A 106 15.57 4.96 -37.01
N ALA A 107 16.06 3.75 -37.29
CA ALA A 107 15.32 2.53 -37.59
C ALA A 107 14.22 2.17 -36.57
N PRO A 108 13.17 1.44 -36.99
CA PRO A 108 12.06 1.05 -36.13
C PRO A 108 12.54 0.13 -35.02
N GLN A 109 12.46 0.60 -33.76
CA GLN A 109 12.54 -0.27 -32.60
C GLN A 109 11.14 -0.82 -32.29
N PRO A 110 10.99 -2.12 -32.00
CA PRO A 110 9.71 -2.71 -31.66
C PRO A 110 9.23 -2.19 -30.30
N GLU A 111 8.16 -1.40 -30.34
CA GLU A 111 7.42 -0.95 -29.16
C GLU A 111 6.94 -2.18 -28.39
N THR A 112 7.52 -2.40 -27.21
CA THR A 112 7.05 -3.44 -26.28
C THR A 112 5.85 -2.85 -25.52
N PRO A 113 4.67 -3.49 -25.53
CA PRO A 113 3.49 -2.93 -24.88
C PRO A 113 3.72 -2.87 -23.37
N ALA A 114 3.73 -1.67 -22.82
CA ALA A 114 3.70 -1.44 -21.39
C ALA A 114 2.32 -1.86 -20.85
N ALA A 115 2.19 -3.15 -20.52
CA ALA A 115 1.03 -3.65 -19.79
C ALA A 115 0.90 -2.91 -18.45
N SER A 116 -0.30 -2.42 -18.19
CA SER A 116 -0.68 -1.57 -17.07
C SER A 116 -0.43 -2.28 -15.73
N GLN A 117 0.50 -1.76 -14.93
CA GLN A 117 0.90 -2.25 -13.61
C GLN A 117 -0.19 -2.56 -12.57
N PRO A 118 -1.37 -1.90 -12.52
CA PRO A 118 -2.44 -2.33 -11.61
C PRO A 118 -2.92 -3.76 -11.89
N GLU A 119 -2.80 -4.23 -13.12
CA GLU A 119 -3.28 -5.55 -13.54
C GLU A 119 -2.45 -6.69 -12.96
N LEU A 120 -1.11 -6.56 -12.93
CA LEU A 120 -0.23 -7.59 -12.38
C LEU A 120 -0.34 -7.71 -10.86
N ALA A 121 -0.50 -6.59 -10.15
CA ALA A 121 -0.71 -6.59 -8.71
C ALA A 121 -2.05 -7.24 -8.34
N GLN A 122 -3.12 -6.94 -9.11
CA GLN A 122 -4.43 -7.55 -8.93
C GLN A 122 -4.39 -9.05 -9.23
N LEU A 123 -3.71 -9.45 -10.31
CA LEU A 123 -3.54 -10.85 -10.71
C LEU A 123 -2.78 -11.67 -9.65
N LEU A 124 -1.75 -11.09 -9.03
CA LEU A 124 -1.05 -11.72 -7.90
C LEU A 124 -1.99 -11.90 -6.70
N LEU A 125 -2.78 -10.89 -6.36
CA LEU A 125 -3.71 -10.92 -5.22
C LEU A 125 -4.82 -11.96 -5.43
N ASP A 126 -5.36 -12.03 -6.64
CA ASP A 126 -6.39 -13.00 -7.02
C ASP A 126 -5.83 -14.43 -6.98
N ALA A 127 -4.63 -14.66 -7.52
CA ALA A 127 -3.94 -15.95 -7.41
C ALA A 127 -3.70 -16.36 -5.94
N ALA A 128 -3.37 -15.42 -5.06
CA ALA A 128 -3.23 -15.68 -3.62
C ALA A 128 -4.52 -16.17 -2.97
N ASN A 129 -5.62 -15.48 -3.28
CA ASN A 129 -6.92 -15.76 -2.67
C ASN A 129 -7.43 -17.10 -3.18
N LEU A 130 -7.27 -17.38 -4.47
CA LEU A 130 -7.54 -18.70 -5.05
C LEU A 130 -6.71 -19.79 -4.35
N PHE A 131 -5.43 -19.51 -4.03
CA PHE A 131 -4.55 -20.44 -3.33
C PHE A 131 -5.09 -20.81 -1.95
N VAL A 132 -5.39 -19.79 -1.15
CA VAL A 132 -5.91 -19.97 0.21
C VAL A 132 -7.23 -20.73 0.15
N HIS A 133 -8.09 -20.41 -0.82
CA HIS A 133 -9.39 -21.08 -0.94
C HIS A 133 -9.26 -22.54 -1.37
N ALA A 134 -8.40 -22.84 -2.36
CA ALA A 134 -8.10 -24.20 -2.79
C ALA A 134 -7.48 -25.04 -1.65
N THR A 135 -6.54 -24.46 -0.89
CA THR A 135 -5.92 -25.13 0.27
C THR A 135 -6.94 -25.46 1.37
N ILE A 136 -8.00 -24.65 1.51
CA ILE A 136 -9.08 -24.88 2.47
C ILE A 136 -10.10 -25.91 1.95
N MET A 137 -10.33 -25.96 0.62
CA MET A 137 -11.46 -26.67 0.01
C MET A 137 -11.11 -28.05 -0.58
N THR A 138 -9.85 -28.35 -0.92
CA THR A 138 -9.52 -29.59 -1.64
C THR A 138 -8.36 -30.39 -1.03
N MET A 139 -8.54 -31.72 -1.11
CA MET A 139 -7.65 -32.77 -0.59
C MET A 139 -6.71 -33.37 -1.65
N GLU A 140 -6.60 -32.80 -2.86
CA GLU A 140 -5.77 -33.40 -3.91
C GLU A 140 -4.36 -32.74 -4.00
N PRO A 141 -3.29 -33.46 -3.60
CA PRO A 141 -1.96 -32.86 -3.45
C PRO A 141 -1.30 -32.44 -4.77
N LEU A 142 -1.77 -32.96 -5.91
CA LEU A 142 -1.19 -32.72 -7.24
C LEU A 142 -1.58 -31.35 -7.81
N GLU A 143 -2.86 -30.96 -7.70
CA GLU A 143 -3.31 -29.65 -8.16
C GLU A 143 -2.73 -28.51 -7.33
N THR A 144 -2.58 -28.72 -6.01
CA THR A 144 -1.91 -27.76 -5.12
C THR A 144 -0.43 -27.53 -5.53
N ARG A 145 0.24 -28.54 -6.09
CA ARG A 145 1.64 -28.42 -6.56
C ARG A 145 1.74 -27.61 -7.85
N ALA A 146 0.89 -27.91 -8.84
CA ALA A 146 0.88 -27.19 -10.11
C ALA A 146 0.62 -25.69 -9.85
N PHE A 147 -0.35 -25.40 -8.99
CA PHE A 147 -0.69 -24.04 -8.61
C PHE A 147 0.41 -23.36 -7.77
N GLY A 148 1.09 -24.11 -6.88
CA GLY A 148 2.26 -23.60 -6.14
C GLY A 148 3.43 -23.22 -7.05
N ALA A 149 3.70 -24.00 -8.09
CA ALA A 149 4.76 -23.71 -9.07
C ALA A 149 4.45 -22.46 -9.91
N GLU A 150 3.20 -22.29 -10.34
CA GLU A 150 2.74 -21.10 -11.06
C GLU A 150 2.88 -19.83 -10.18
N LEU A 151 2.56 -19.95 -8.89
CA LEU A 151 2.67 -18.86 -7.93
C LEU A 151 4.14 -18.44 -7.68
N VAL A 152 5.07 -19.40 -7.61
CA VAL A 152 6.51 -19.11 -7.55
C VAL A 152 6.98 -18.38 -8.80
N HIS A 153 6.54 -18.81 -9.98
CA HIS A 153 6.89 -18.18 -11.25
C HIS A 153 6.38 -16.74 -11.34
N LEU A 154 5.13 -16.48 -10.90
CA LEU A 154 4.57 -15.14 -10.82
C LEU A 154 5.36 -14.23 -9.86
N ILE A 155 5.84 -14.76 -8.72
CA ILE A 155 6.70 -14.02 -7.78
C ILE A 155 8.05 -13.67 -8.40
N GLU A 156 8.69 -14.61 -9.11
CA GLU A 156 9.97 -14.37 -9.77
C GLU A 156 9.85 -13.34 -10.88
N ARG A 157 8.74 -13.37 -11.63
CA ARG A 157 8.41 -12.38 -12.65
C ARG A 157 8.16 -11.00 -12.04
N ALA A 158 7.39 -10.92 -10.96
CA ALA A 158 7.17 -9.67 -10.22
C ALA A 158 8.48 -9.09 -9.69
N ARG A 159 9.38 -9.93 -9.16
CA ARG A 159 10.72 -9.54 -8.70
C ARG A 159 11.63 -9.03 -9.82
N HIS A 160 11.51 -9.59 -11.03
CA HIS A 160 12.27 -9.11 -12.20
C HIS A 160 11.80 -7.72 -12.68
N TYR A 161 10.52 -7.40 -12.55
CA TYR A 161 10.01 -6.05 -12.81
C TYR A 161 10.45 -5.01 -11.75
N ASP A 162 11.02 -5.46 -10.63
CA ASP A 162 11.15 -4.71 -9.38
C ASP A 162 12.47 -3.91 -9.24
N ALA A 163 13.43 -4.05 -10.15
CA ALA A 163 14.77 -3.44 -9.98
C ALA A 163 14.76 -1.89 -9.93
N LEU A 164 13.76 -1.22 -10.54
CA LEU A 164 13.66 0.24 -10.60
C LEU A 164 12.54 0.84 -9.74
N ARG A 165 11.66 0.02 -9.14
CA ARG A 165 10.45 0.48 -8.42
C ARG A 165 10.30 -0.06 -6.99
N ALA A 166 11.17 -0.97 -6.56
CA ALA A 166 11.14 -1.61 -5.24
C ALA A 166 11.08 -0.64 -4.05
N HIS A 167 11.61 0.58 -4.15
CA HIS A 167 11.66 1.48 -2.98
C HIS A 167 10.28 2.06 -2.58
N ARG A 168 9.36 2.28 -3.52
CA ARG A 168 8.03 2.83 -3.20
C ARG A 168 7.00 1.73 -2.96
N TRP A 169 7.11 0.60 -3.65
CA TRP A 169 6.21 -0.54 -3.47
C TRP A 169 6.47 -1.32 -2.16
N ALA A 170 7.70 -1.31 -1.64
CA ALA A 170 8.05 -1.92 -0.35
C ALA A 170 7.49 -1.18 0.88
N ASN A 171 6.99 0.05 0.75
CA ASN A 171 6.55 0.86 1.88
C ASN A 171 5.04 0.85 2.15
N THR A 172 4.22 0.30 1.25
CA THR A 172 2.76 0.34 1.39
C THR A 172 2.13 -1.06 1.29
N THR A 173 1.53 -1.38 0.16
CA THR A 173 0.67 -2.57 -0.02
C THR A 173 1.48 -3.81 -0.42
N GLY A 174 2.60 -3.61 -1.11
CA GLY A 174 3.45 -4.68 -1.64
C GLY A 174 4.12 -5.52 -0.57
N ARG A 175 4.61 -4.88 0.50
CA ARG A 175 5.26 -5.57 1.62
C ARG A 175 4.27 -6.38 2.44
N ALA A 176 3.09 -5.84 2.74
CA ALA A 176 2.05 -6.57 3.45
C ALA A 176 1.58 -7.80 2.65
N ALA A 177 1.41 -7.63 1.32
CA ALA A 177 1.10 -8.73 0.43
C ALA A 177 2.24 -9.78 0.46
N LEU A 178 3.49 -9.38 0.24
CA LEU A 178 4.66 -10.26 0.30
C LEU A 178 4.79 -11.03 1.62
N VAL A 179 4.55 -10.38 2.77
CA VAL A 179 4.58 -11.03 4.08
C VAL A 179 3.45 -12.06 4.20
N LYS A 180 2.25 -11.73 3.72
CA LYS A 180 1.12 -12.66 3.67
C LYS A 180 1.43 -13.87 2.77
N TYR A 181 2.05 -13.65 1.62
CA TYR A 181 2.51 -14.72 0.72
C TYR A 181 3.60 -15.58 1.34
N GLU A 182 4.60 -14.97 1.98
CA GLU A 182 5.69 -15.70 2.63
C GLU A 182 5.15 -16.62 3.73
N LYS A 183 4.17 -16.15 4.50
CA LYS A 183 3.48 -16.94 5.51
C LYS A 183 2.70 -18.10 4.88
N ALA A 184 1.95 -17.84 3.80
CA ALA A 184 1.20 -18.88 3.09
C ALA A 184 2.14 -19.94 2.49
N LEU A 185 3.23 -19.53 1.83
CA LEU A 185 4.25 -20.43 1.28
C LEU A 185 4.94 -21.24 2.38
N THR A 186 5.23 -20.62 3.53
CA THR A 186 5.78 -21.34 4.69
C THR A 186 4.82 -22.40 5.18
N GLN A 187 3.55 -22.05 5.37
CA GLN A 187 2.53 -22.97 5.85
C GLN A 187 2.32 -24.14 4.87
N LEU A 188 2.36 -23.86 3.57
CA LEU A 188 2.36 -24.90 2.53
C LEU A 188 3.55 -25.85 2.66
N LEU A 189 4.77 -25.30 2.71
CA LEU A 189 5.99 -26.09 2.78
C LEU A 189 6.08 -26.92 4.06
N THR A 190 5.45 -26.47 5.16
CA THR A 190 5.34 -27.22 6.42
C THR A 190 4.33 -28.36 6.33
N ASN A 191 3.23 -28.18 5.59
CA ASN A 191 2.16 -29.17 5.47
C ASN A 191 2.42 -30.23 4.39
N MET A 192 3.39 -30.02 3.49
CA MET A 192 3.72 -30.99 2.44
C MET A 192 4.67 -32.11 2.91
N PRO A 193 4.55 -33.34 2.36
CA PRO A 193 5.38 -34.49 2.74
C PRO A 193 6.88 -34.21 2.56
N HIS A 194 7.70 -34.59 3.54
CA HIS A 194 9.14 -34.33 3.54
C HIS A 194 9.92 -35.12 2.47
N GLN A 195 9.34 -36.18 1.94
CA GLN A 195 10.01 -37.09 1.00
C GLN A 195 9.79 -36.70 -0.47
N ASP A 196 9.05 -35.63 -0.74
CA ASP A 196 8.81 -35.21 -2.11
C ASP A 196 10.01 -34.43 -2.69
N PRO A 197 10.62 -34.90 -3.79
CA PRO A 197 11.80 -34.27 -4.38
C PRO A 197 11.54 -32.85 -4.88
N GLN A 198 10.31 -32.51 -5.30
CA GLN A 198 9.98 -31.16 -5.73
C GLN A 198 9.85 -30.19 -4.55
N VAL A 199 9.30 -30.67 -3.43
CA VAL A 199 9.21 -29.88 -2.19
C VAL A 199 10.59 -29.61 -1.60
N LEU A 200 11.51 -30.58 -1.71
CA LEU A 200 12.91 -30.41 -1.36
C LEU A 200 13.57 -29.30 -2.21
N GLY A 201 13.37 -29.33 -3.54
CA GLY A 201 13.86 -28.27 -4.43
C GLY A 201 13.37 -26.87 -4.06
N LEU A 202 12.07 -26.72 -3.74
CA LEU A 202 11.50 -25.44 -3.29
C LEU A 202 12.08 -24.98 -1.95
N ARG A 203 12.31 -25.90 -0.99
CA ARG A 203 12.95 -25.58 0.30
C ARG A 203 14.39 -25.13 0.10
N GLU A 204 15.15 -25.79 -0.77
CA GLU A 204 16.53 -25.40 -1.09
C GLU A 204 16.60 -24.04 -1.80
N GLN A 205 15.73 -23.80 -2.78
CA GLN A 205 15.65 -22.52 -3.49
C GLN A 205 15.31 -21.38 -2.52
N ARG A 206 14.36 -21.62 -1.61
CA ARG A 206 14.04 -20.69 -0.52
C ARG A 206 15.27 -20.42 0.36
N GLN A 207 15.95 -21.46 0.85
CA GLN A 207 17.13 -21.31 1.71
C GLN A 207 18.25 -20.51 1.02
N ARG A 208 18.50 -20.75 -0.27
CA ARG A 208 19.46 -19.97 -1.07
C ARG A 208 19.07 -18.49 -1.18
N ALA A 209 17.79 -18.21 -1.40
CA ALA A 209 17.29 -16.84 -1.46
C ALA A 209 17.46 -16.09 -0.12
N PHE A 210 17.26 -16.77 1.02
CA PHE A 210 17.52 -16.20 2.35
C PHE A 210 19.02 -15.99 2.62
N ALA A 211 19.85 -16.97 2.28
CA ALA A 211 21.30 -16.87 2.44
C ALA A 211 21.88 -15.67 1.67
N LYS A 212 21.41 -15.43 0.45
CA LYS A 212 21.81 -14.28 -0.37
C LYS A 212 21.40 -12.93 0.22
N LYS A 213 20.35 -12.89 1.06
CA LYS A 213 19.86 -11.67 1.72
C LYS A 213 20.63 -11.33 2.99
N ILE A 214 21.22 -12.33 3.66
CA ILE A 214 21.97 -12.18 4.91
C ILE A 214 23.47 -11.90 4.64
N ALA A 215 23.97 -12.26 3.46
CA ALA A 215 25.34 -11.96 3.07
C ALA A 215 25.60 -10.44 3.14
N PRO A 216 26.64 -9.98 3.86
CA PRO A 216 26.98 -8.56 3.92
C PRO A 216 27.30 -8.05 2.52
N ARG A 217 26.68 -6.93 2.13
CA ARG A 217 27.06 -6.22 0.90
C ARG A 217 28.46 -5.65 1.15
N GLY A 218 29.46 -6.32 0.59
CA GLY A 218 30.85 -5.84 0.54
C GLY A 218 30.98 -4.58 -0.30
#